data_AF-A0AAW1D289-F1
#
_entry.id   AF-A0AAW1D289-F1
#
_cell.length_a   1.000
_cell.length_b   1.000
_cell.length_c   1.000
_cell.angle_alpha   90.00
_cell.angle_beta   90.00
_cell.angle_gamma   90.00
#
_symmetry.space_group_name_H-M   'P 1'
#
loop_
_entity.id
_entity.type
_entity.pdbx_description
1 polymer ?
#
loop_
_entity_poly.entity_id
_entity_poly.type
_entity_poly.pdbx_seq_one_letter_code
_entity_poly.pdbx_strand_id
1 'polypeptide(L)'
;MISSMIILDHSVDWKPDGYFKNASKFAESIVTVDLTNNTYKYLTGHVIDDRTLFPATGYLVIVWETFAELNKTPKNKFPVLFQDVHFVRATIMPKSGTVNFLVNIFVGSGKFEVCENGSIVAYGYIKSCEGLDIDRYQINDPEDQLINMELNQNEFYKEFKLRGYQHDDLFKAVLKSDIDGNTAVIEWKDNWVTFIDGLLQFCIMFGNSRNLCLPSSIKKIIIDPIQHSSLAKDEQSI
;
A
#
# COMPACT_ATOMS: atom_id res chain seq x y z
N MET A 1 39.65 -43.88 -31.75
CA MET A 1 38.61 -42.97 -31.25
C MET A 1 37.41 -43.81 -30.81
N ILE A 2 37.25 -44.08 -29.51
CA ILE A 2 36.14 -44.91 -28.97
C ILE A 2 35.13 -44.04 -28.19
N SER A 3 35.50 -42.80 -27.88
CA SER A 3 34.72 -41.86 -27.06
C SER A 3 33.33 -41.54 -27.59
N SER A 4 33.08 -41.64 -28.90
CA SER A 4 31.77 -41.32 -29.50
C SER A 4 30.79 -42.50 -29.54
N MET A 5 31.20 -43.69 -29.06
CA MET A 5 30.36 -44.90 -29.05
C MET A 5 29.72 -45.18 -27.70
N ILE A 6 29.96 -44.33 -26.70
CA ILE A 6 29.36 -44.46 -25.37
C ILE A 6 28.10 -43.60 -25.35
N ILE A 7 26.94 -44.27 -25.40
CA ILE A 7 25.63 -43.66 -25.21
C ILE A 7 25.24 -43.93 -23.76
N LEU A 8 25.02 -42.86 -22.99
CA LEU A 8 24.56 -42.97 -21.62
C LEU A 8 23.02 -42.94 -21.60
N ASP A 9 22.44 -43.63 -20.62
CA ASP A 9 21.01 -43.60 -20.39
C ASP A 9 20.61 -42.24 -19.79
N HIS A 10 19.91 -41.44 -20.59
CA HIS A 10 19.40 -40.11 -20.23
C HIS A 10 17.91 -40.16 -19.83
N SER A 11 17.37 -41.33 -19.47
CA SER A 11 15.96 -41.47 -19.05
C SER A 11 15.60 -40.68 -17.79
N VAL A 12 16.60 -40.23 -17.02
CA VAL A 12 16.41 -39.45 -15.81
C VAL A 12 16.93 -38.02 -16.02
N ASP A 13 16.01 -37.07 -16.08
CA ASP A 13 16.33 -35.64 -15.98
C ASP A 13 16.66 -35.29 -14.54
N TRP A 14 17.95 -35.08 -14.26
CA TRP A 14 18.39 -34.46 -13.02
C TRP A 14 18.24 -32.95 -13.18
N LYS A 15 17.35 -32.33 -12.39
CA LYS A 15 17.40 -30.88 -12.20
C LYS A 15 18.71 -30.59 -11.47
N PRO A 16 19.63 -29.78 -12.04
CA PRO A 16 20.76 -29.31 -11.27
C PRO A 16 20.19 -28.58 -10.06
N ASP A 17 20.53 -29.01 -8.85
CA ASP A 17 20.25 -28.21 -7.66
C ASP A 17 20.83 -26.82 -7.91
N GLY A 18 19.94 -25.82 -7.93
CA GLY A 18 20.17 -24.53 -8.56
C GLY A 18 21.48 -23.86 -8.16
N TYR A 19 22.49 -23.96 -9.02
CA TYR A 19 23.74 -23.21 -8.97
C TYR A 19 23.58 -21.75 -9.43
N PHE A 20 22.47 -21.12 -9.04
CA PHE A 20 22.30 -19.66 -9.02
C PHE A 20 21.56 -19.22 -7.76
N LYS A 21 21.83 -19.85 -6.61
CA LYS A 21 21.73 -19.11 -5.33
C LYS A 21 22.92 -18.17 -5.22
N ASN A 22 23.02 -17.22 -6.13
CA ASN A 22 23.68 -15.98 -5.74
C ASN A 22 22.90 -15.49 -4.52
N ALA A 23 23.60 -15.23 -3.43
CA ALA A 23 23.08 -14.48 -2.30
C ALA A 23 22.75 -13.07 -2.81
N SER A 24 21.66 -12.96 -3.56
CA SER A 24 21.25 -11.73 -4.20
C SER A 24 20.91 -10.76 -3.08
N LYS A 25 21.59 -9.61 -3.02
CA LYS A 25 21.26 -8.47 -2.14
C LYS A 25 19.93 -7.81 -2.54
N PHE A 26 19.04 -8.59 -3.13
CA PHE A 26 17.87 -8.21 -3.87
C PHE A 26 16.78 -9.21 -3.56
N ALA A 27 15.65 -8.70 -3.14
CA ALA A 27 14.45 -9.46 -2.91
C ALA A 27 13.47 -9.22 -4.04
N GLU A 28 12.94 -10.32 -4.57
CA GLU A 28 11.94 -10.33 -5.61
C GLU A 28 10.74 -11.12 -5.10
N SER A 29 9.55 -10.52 -5.18
CA SER A 29 8.28 -11.16 -4.82
C SER A 29 7.22 -10.85 -5.87
N ILE A 30 6.41 -11.83 -6.22
CA ILE A 30 5.29 -11.68 -7.15
C ILE A 30 4.00 -11.72 -6.36
N VAL A 31 3.27 -10.60 -6.34
CA VAL A 31 1.95 -10.49 -5.71
C VAL A 31 0.89 -10.56 -6.79
N THR A 32 0.07 -11.61 -6.75
CA THR A 32 -1.03 -11.84 -7.70
C THR A 32 -2.34 -11.37 -7.09
N VAL A 33 -2.97 -10.36 -7.68
CA VAL A 33 -4.22 -9.76 -7.20
C VAL A 33 -5.37 -10.13 -8.11
N ASP A 34 -6.44 -10.68 -7.54
CA ASP A 34 -7.66 -11.08 -8.24
C ASP A 34 -8.89 -10.53 -7.50
N LEU A 35 -9.70 -9.71 -8.17
CA LEU A 35 -10.91 -9.12 -7.58
C LEU A 35 -12.00 -10.14 -7.23
N THR A 36 -11.95 -11.35 -7.80
CA THR A 36 -12.89 -12.43 -7.49
C THR A 36 -12.55 -13.16 -6.19
N ASN A 37 -11.31 -13.04 -5.72
CA ASN A 37 -10.86 -13.62 -4.46
C ASN A 37 -11.33 -12.76 -3.28
N ASN A 38 -11.90 -13.40 -2.25
CA ASN A 38 -12.35 -12.74 -1.03
C ASN A 38 -11.28 -11.85 -0.38
N THR A 39 -10.00 -12.20 -0.48
CA THR A 39 -8.89 -11.41 0.07
C THR A 39 -8.77 -10.02 -0.57
N TYR A 40 -9.02 -9.91 -1.89
CA TYR A 40 -8.82 -8.68 -2.65
C TYR A 40 -10.12 -8.06 -3.17
N LYS A 41 -11.26 -8.70 -2.90
CA LYS A 41 -12.59 -8.23 -3.31
C LYS A 41 -12.87 -6.80 -2.87
N TYR A 42 -12.37 -6.38 -1.70
CA TYR A 42 -12.55 -5.01 -1.22
C TYR A 42 -12.03 -3.95 -2.19
N LEU A 43 -11.04 -4.27 -3.04
CA LEU A 43 -10.49 -3.35 -4.04
C LEU A 43 -11.54 -2.91 -5.07
N THR A 44 -12.66 -3.64 -5.22
CA THR A 44 -13.76 -3.20 -6.09
C THR A 44 -14.37 -1.87 -5.64
N GLY A 45 -14.22 -1.50 -4.36
CA GLY A 45 -14.68 -0.22 -3.81
C GLY A 45 -13.78 0.98 -4.18
N HIS A 46 -12.58 0.77 -4.71
CA HIS A 46 -11.70 1.87 -5.13
C HIS A 46 -11.95 2.27 -6.59
N VAL A 47 -13.11 2.90 -6.82
CA VAL A 47 -13.53 3.36 -8.15
C VAL A 47 -13.26 4.85 -8.31
N ILE A 48 -12.56 5.20 -9.40
CA ILE A 48 -12.25 6.57 -9.78
C ILE A 48 -12.53 6.71 -11.27
N ASP A 49 -13.34 7.70 -11.63
CA ASP A 49 -13.75 7.97 -13.02
C ASP A 49 -14.26 6.69 -13.72
N ASP A 50 -15.20 6.01 -13.05
CA ASP A 50 -15.87 4.76 -13.45
C ASP A 50 -14.92 3.55 -13.70
N ARG A 51 -13.68 3.65 -13.23
CA ARG A 51 -12.66 2.59 -13.34
C ARG A 51 -12.23 2.15 -11.95
N THR A 52 -12.19 0.83 -11.73
CA THR A 52 -11.55 0.27 -10.54
C THR A 52 -10.04 0.38 -10.71
N LEU A 53 -9.41 1.24 -9.90
CA LEU A 53 -7.97 1.44 -9.92
C LEU A 53 -7.34 0.71 -8.74
N PHE A 54 -6.16 0.14 -8.92
CA PHE A 54 -5.37 -0.31 -7.79
C PHE A 54 -4.91 0.91 -6.97
N PRO A 55 -5.22 0.98 -5.67
CA PRO A 55 -4.89 2.15 -4.84
C PRO A 55 -3.38 2.36 -4.76
N ALA A 56 -2.96 3.63 -4.69
CA ALA A 56 -1.57 3.99 -4.46
C ALA A 56 -1.05 3.39 -3.13
N THR A 57 -1.92 3.34 -2.12
CA THR A 57 -1.66 2.72 -0.82
C THR A 57 -1.51 1.21 -0.89
N GLY A 58 -2.14 0.57 -1.88
CA GLY A 58 -1.96 -0.85 -2.18
C GLY A 58 -0.49 -1.18 -2.50
N TYR A 59 0.19 -0.32 -3.28
CA TYR A 59 1.61 -0.49 -3.57
C TYR A 59 2.47 -0.41 -2.32
N LEU A 60 2.17 0.54 -1.43
CA LEU A 60 2.89 0.67 -0.16
C LEU A 60 2.73 -0.60 0.68
N VAL A 61 1.50 -1.13 0.79
CA VAL A 61 1.23 -2.31 1.60
C VAL A 61 1.90 -3.56 1.05
N ILE A 62 1.88 -3.82 -0.27
CA ILE A 62 2.57 -4.99 -0.85
C ILE A 62 4.09 -4.90 -0.71
N VAL A 63 4.65 -3.68 -0.81
CA VAL A 63 6.08 -3.45 -0.57
C VAL A 63 6.42 -3.69 0.90
N TRP A 64 5.57 -3.22 1.81
CA TRP A 64 5.73 -3.44 3.24
C TRP A 64 5.64 -4.92 3.62
N GLU A 65 4.66 -5.65 3.09
CA GLU A 65 4.52 -7.11 3.28
C GLU A 65 5.78 -7.84 2.82
N THR A 66 6.22 -7.56 1.59
CA THR A 66 7.45 -8.14 1.04
C THR A 66 8.66 -7.80 1.92
N PHE A 67 8.78 -6.55 2.36
CA PHE A 67 9.89 -6.12 3.20
C PHE A 67 9.88 -6.76 4.60
N ALA A 68 8.71 -6.95 5.19
CA ALA A 68 8.55 -7.62 6.48
C ALA A 68 8.91 -9.11 6.37
N GLU A 69 8.47 -9.79 5.31
CA GLU A 69 8.82 -11.19 5.01
C GLU A 69 10.32 -11.40 4.89
N LEU A 70 11.04 -10.48 4.22
CA LEU A 70 12.50 -10.52 4.12
C LEU A 70 13.21 -10.42 5.47
N ASN A 71 12.65 -9.63 6.38
CA ASN A 71 13.17 -9.47 7.73
C ASN A 71 12.66 -10.56 8.70
N LYS A 72 11.86 -11.53 8.21
CA LYS A 72 11.27 -12.63 8.99
C LYS A 72 10.41 -12.15 10.16
N THR A 73 9.81 -10.97 10.03
CA THR A 73 8.92 -10.36 11.03
C THR A 73 7.53 -10.21 10.42
N PRO A 74 6.44 -10.53 11.13
CA PRO A 74 5.11 -10.29 10.61
C PRO A 74 4.86 -8.78 10.43
N LYS A 75 4.18 -8.39 9.35
CA LYS A 75 3.83 -6.99 9.03
C LYS A 75 3.31 -6.22 10.24
N ASN A 76 2.39 -6.81 11.01
CA ASN A 76 1.74 -6.17 12.16
C ASN A 76 2.67 -5.91 13.36
N LYS A 77 3.93 -6.34 13.31
CA LYS A 77 4.96 -6.06 14.31
C LYS A 77 6.18 -5.35 13.71
N PHE A 78 6.09 -4.89 12.46
CA PHE A 78 7.25 -4.41 11.73
C PHE A 78 7.04 -2.96 11.30
N PRO A 79 7.54 -1.99 12.08
CA PRO A 79 7.38 -0.57 11.77
C PRO A 79 8.29 -0.17 10.61
N VAL A 80 7.77 0.64 9.68
CA VAL A 80 8.46 1.01 8.44
C VAL A 80 8.39 2.50 8.13
N LEU A 81 9.44 2.98 7.48
CA LEU A 81 9.56 4.34 6.95
C LEU A 81 9.67 4.23 5.44
N PHE A 82 8.73 4.83 4.74
CA PHE A 82 8.86 5.10 3.31
C PHE A 82 9.35 6.52 3.09
N GLN A 83 10.24 6.69 2.11
CA GLN A 83 10.77 7.99 1.70
C GLN A 83 10.76 8.11 0.17
N ASP A 84 10.49 9.31 -0.31
CA ASP A 84 10.53 9.69 -1.73
C ASP A 84 9.83 8.65 -2.62
N VAL A 85 8.60 8.29 -2.25
CA VAL A 85 7.78 7.36 -3.02
C VAL A 85 7.16 8.12 -4.19
N HIS A 86 7.20 7.53 -5.37
CA HIS A 86 6.61 8.06 -6.58
C HIS A 86 5.69 7.02 -7.22
N PHE A 87 4.52 7.47 -7.66
CA PHE A 87 3.56 6.69 -8.42
C PHE A 87 3.62 7.13 -9.87
N VAL A 88 4.11 6.24 -10.74
CA VAL A 88 4.38 6.55 -12.15
C VAL A 88 3.08 6.54 -12.95
N ARG A 89 2.21 5.56 -12.68
CA ARG A 89 0.91 5.42 -13.32
C ARG A 89 -0.06 4.65 -12.44
N ALA A 90 -1.35 4.90 -12.65
CA ALA A 90 -2.40 4.05 -12.09
C ALA A 90 -2.46 2.70 -12.81
N THR A 91 -2.86 1.66 -12.08
CA THR A 91 -3.14 0.33 -12.64
C THR A 91 -4.64 0.11 -12.61
N ILE A 92 -5.23 -0.23 -13.77
CA ILE A 92 -6.65 -0.55 -13.87
C ILE A 92 -6.84 -2.02 -13.50
N MET A 93 -7.72 -2.30 -12.56
CA MET A 93 -8.04 -3.66 -12.15
C MET A 93 -9.17 -4.22 -13.03
N PRO A 94 -8.95 -5.34 -13.74
CA PRO A 94 -9.97 -5.95 -14.56
C PRO A 94 -11.05 -6.61 -13.69
N LYS A 95 -12.30 -6.62 -14.17
CA LYS A 95 -13.43 -7.26 -13.45
C LYS A 95 -13.24 -8.78 -13.28
N SER A 96 -12.45 -9.41 -14.15
CA SER A 96 -12.12 -10.83 -14.14
C SER A 96 -10.67 -11.03 -14.53
N GLY A 97 -10.02 -12.02 -13.93
CA GLY A 97 -8.60 -12.31 -14.15
C GLY A 97 -7.71 -11.70 -13.07
N THR A 98 -6.41 -11.86 -13.27
CA THR A 98 -5.41 -11.48 -12.27
C THR A 98 -4.50 -10.36 -12.78
N VAL A 99 -4.00 -9.55 -11.86
CA VAL A 99 -2.92 -8.58 -12.09
C VAL A 99 -1.73 -8.99 -11.24
N ASN A 100 -0.56 -9.12 -11.86
CA ASN A 100 0.68 -9.52 -11.19
C ASN A 100 1.56 -8.30 -10.96
N PHE A 101 1.88 -8.04 -9.70
CA PHE A 101 2.85 -7.04 -9.30
C PHE A 101 4.18 -7.71 -8.94
N LEU A 102 5.24 -7.32 -9.61
CA LEU A 102 6.60 -7.70 -9.26
C LEU A 102 7.16 -6.64 -8.31
N VAL A 103 7.43 -7.03 -7.07
CA VAL A 103 8.02 -6.18 -6.05
C VAL A 103 9.49 -6.52 -5.91
N ASN A 104 10.32 -5.50 -6.12
CA ASN A 104 11.77 -5.58 -6.10
C ASN A 104 12.31 -4.67 -4.99
N ILE A 105 13.11 -5.22 -4.07
CA ILE A 105 13.70 -4.46 -2.96
C ILE A 105 15.21 -4.69 -2.91
N PHE A 106 15.98 -3.61 -3.05
CA PHE A 106 17.43 -3.59 -2.91
C PHE A 106 17.81 -3.45 -1.43
N VAL A 107 18.06 -4.58 -0.76
CA VAL A 107 18.25 -4.66 0.70
C VAL A 107 19.32 -3.69 1.23
N GLY A 108 20.40 -3.46 0.48
CA GLY A 108 21.48 -2.57 0.91
C GLY A 108 21.13 -1.08 0.90
N SER A 109 20.25 -0.63 0.01
CA SER A 109 19.85 0.79 -0.10
C SER A 109 18.45 1.08 0.42
N GLY A 110 17.61 0.06 0.55
CA GLY A 110 16.18 0.19 0.80
C GLY A 110 15.40 0.67 -0.43
N LYS A 111 16.03 0.87 -1.60
CA LYS A 111 15.31 1.24 -2.82
C LYS A 111 14.36 0.10 -3.20
N PHE A 112 13.12 0.43 -3.51
CA PHE A 112 12.15 -0.52 -4.05
C PHE A 112 11.58 -0.06 -5.37
N GLU A 113 11.14 -1.03 -6.16
CA GLU A 113 10.44 -0.84 -7.43
C GLU A 113 9.27 -1.83 -7.46
N VAL A 114 8.10 -1.36 -7.89
CA VAL A 114 6.93 -2.19 -8.17
C VAL A 114 6.67 -2.12 -9.67
N CYS A 115 6.60 -3.27 -10.32
CA CYS A 115 6.36 -3.39 -11.74
C CYS A 115 5.05 -4.14 -12.01
N GLU A 116 4.32 -3.71 -13.03
CA GLU A 116 3.16 -4.40 -13.58
C GLU A 116 3.42 -4.58 -15.08
N ASN A 117 3.33 -5.83 -15.57
CA ASN A 117 3.64 -6.19 -16.96
C ASN A 117 4.99 -5.64 -17.47
N GLY A 118 6.03 -5.75 -16.63
CA GLY A 118 7.40 -5.32 -16.95
C GLY A 118 7.64 -3.81 -16.91
N SER A 119 6.63 -3.00 -16.60
CA SER A 119 6.76 -1.54 -16.48
C SER A 119 6.62 -1.08 -15.03
N ILE A 120 7.45 -0.14 -14.60
CA ILE A 120 7.41 0.43 -13.25
C ILE A 120 6.09 1.19 -13.05
N VAL A 121 5.39 0.89 -11.96
CA VAL A 121 4.17 1.58 -11.51
C VAL A 121 4.41 2.41 -10.26
N ALA A 122 5.33 1.99 -9.40
CA ALA A 122 5.74 2.75 -8.22
C ALA A 122 7.21 2.48 -7.89
N TYR A 123 7.89 3.44 -7.28
CA TYR A 123 9.24 3.26 -6.74
C TYR A 123 9.47 4.20 -5.56
N GLY A 124 10.50 3.93 -4.78
CA GLY A 124 10.89 4.78 -3.66
C GLY A 124 11.91 4.10 -2.76
N TYR A 125 11.94 4.50 -1.49
CA TYR A 125 12.79 3.90 -0.47
C TYR A 125 11.95 3.40 0.71
N ILE A 126 12.32 2.25 1.26
CA ILE A 126 11.77 1.67 2.48
C ILE A 126 12.89 1.33 3.47
N LYS A 127 12.67 1.61 4.75
CA LYS A 127 13.60 1.29 5.85
C LYS A 127 12.82 0.77 7.06
N SER A 128 13.46 -0.09 7.85
CA SER A 128 12.93 -0.48 9.16
C SER A 128 13.04 0.70 10.14
N CYS A 129 12.03 0.84 10.99
CA CYS A 129 11.96 1.85 12.03
C CYS A 129 12.33 1.32 13.42
N GLU A 130 12.72 0.04 13.53
CA GLU A 130 13.10 -0.54 14.82
C GLU A 130 14.27 0.23 15.45
N GLY A 131 14.03 0.81 16.63
CA GLY A 131 15.05 1.53 17.41
C GLY A 131 15.51 2.87 16.82
N LEU A 132 14.86 3.38 15.77
CA LEU A 132 15.12 4.73 15.30
C LEU A 132 14.39 5.73 16.21
N ASP A 133 15.12 6.71 16.72
CA ASP A 133 14.56 7.95 17.27
C ASP A 133 14.07 8.79 16.09
N ILE A 134 12.96 8.33 15.51
CA ILE A 134 12.32 9.04 14.41
C ILE A 134 11.66 10.22 15.07
N ASP A 135 11.93 11.43 14.58
CA ASP A 135 11.12 12.61 14.86
C ASP A 135 9.66 12.30 14.48
N ARG A 136 8.95 11.65 15.41
CA ARG A 136 7.51 11.54 15.42
C ARG A 136 7.11 12.97 15.74
N TYR A 137 6.44 13.62 14.80
CA TYR A 137 5.80 14.88 15.12
C TYR A 137 4.97 14.62 16.37
N GLN A 138 5.29 15.30 17.47
CA GLN A 138 4.41 15.36 18.62
C GLN A 138 3.22 16.17 18.13
N ILE A 139 2.25 15.46 17.56
CA ILE A 139 0.95 16.02 17.25
C ILE A 139 0.33 16.16 18.63
N ASN A 140 0.35 17.38 19.17
CA ASN A 140 -0.53 17.70 20.27
C ASN A 140 -1.94 17.34 19.80
N ASP A 141 -2.73 16.69 20.65
CA ASP A 141 -4.15 16.53 20.37
C ASP A 141 -4.66 17.91 19.95
N PRO A 142 -5.40 18.01 18.83
CA PRO A 142 -6.00 19.27 18.47
C PRO A 142 -6.71 19.76 19.73
N GLU A 143 -6.36 20.96 20.21
CA GLU A 143 -7.16 21.62 21.25
C GLU A 143 -8.62 21.44 20.84
N ASP A 144 -9.54 21.24 21.79
CA ASP A 144 -10.99 21.20 21.54
C ASP A 144 -11.43 22.52 20.87
N GLN A 145 -11.07 22.70 19.61
CA GLN A 145 -11.52 23.73 18.72
C GLN A 145 -12.95 23.30 18.50
N LEU A 146 -13.84 23.99 19.20
CA LEU A 146 -15.27 23.97 18.98
C LEU A 146 -15.51 23.83 17.48
N ILE A 147 -15.80 22.61 17.03
CA ILE A 147 -15.98 22.34 15.62
C ILE A 147 -17.28 23.03 15.27
N ASN A 148 -17.19 24.23 14.70
CA ASN A 148 -18.37 25.04 14.46
C ASN A 148 -19.23 24.42 13.35
N MET A 149 -18.63 23.65 12.42
CA MET A 149 -19.31 22.95 11.32
C MET A 149 -18.56 21.66 10.92
N GLU A 150 -19.21 20.50 11.05
CA GLU A 150 -18.68 19.18 10.62
C GLU A 150 -19.33 18.74 9.30
N LEU A 151 -18.56 18.07 8.44
CA LEU A 151 -19.08 17.27 7.33
C LEU A 151 -19.24 15.83 7.80
N ASN A 152 -20.44 15.27 7.64
CA ASN A 152 -20.65 13.84 7.84
C ASN A 152 -20.17 13.02 6.63
N GLN A 153 -20.01 11.70 6.82
CA GLN A 153 -19.58 10.77 5.77
C GLN A 153 -20.33 10.94 4.44
N ASN A 154 -21.66 11.09 4.48
CA ASN A 154 -22.46 11.23 3.27
C ASN A 154 -22.17 12.53 2.52
N GLU A 155 -21.98 13.63 3.24
CA GLU A 155 -21.63 14.93 2.66
C GLU A 155 -20.22 14.92 2.07
N PHE A 156 -19.26 14.34 2.79
CA PHE A 156 -17.88 14.16 2.33
C PHE A 156 -17.85 13.41 1.00
N TYR A 157 -18.43 12.21 0.96
CA TYR A 157 -18.41 11.37 -0.24
C TYR A 157 -19.33 11.87 -1.36
N LYS A 158 -20.33 12.72 -1.05
CA LYS A 158 -21.12 13.41 -2.09
C LYS A 158 -20.26 14.41 -2.85
N GLU A 159 -19.50 15.25 -2.15
CA GLU A 159 -18.56 16.17 -2.79
C GLU A 159 -17.43 15.40 -3.49
N PHE A 160 -16.89 14.36 -2.85
CA PHE A 160 -15.86 13.52 -3.46
C PHE A 160 -16.33 12.88 -4.78
N LYS A 161 -17.59 12.42 -4.83
CA LYS A 161 -18.22 11.93 -6.05
C LYS A 161 -18.37 12.99 -7.14
N LEU A 162 -18.68 14.24 -6.78
CA LEU A 162 -18.74 15.35 -7.75
C LEU A 162 -17.38 15.61 -8.42
N ARG A 163 -16.28 15.27 -7.75
CA ARG A 163 -14.90 15.39 -8.28
C ARG A 163 -14.44 14.17 -9.08
N GLY A 164 -15.29 13.15 -9.24
CA GLY A 164 -14.99 11.94 -10.02
C GLY A 164 -14.52 10.73 -9.21
N TYR A 165 -14.57 10.79 -7.88
CA TYR A 165 -14.24 9.65 -7.02
C TYR A 165 -15.50 8.89 -6.61
N GLN A 166 -15.69 7.68 -7.12
CA GLN A 166 -16.85 6.84 -6.80
C GLN A 166 -16.49 5.76 -5.77
N HIS A 167 -15.76 6.11 -4.71
CA HIS A 167 -15.42 5.16 -3.65
C HIS A 167 -16.64 4.49 -3.05
N ASP A 168 -16.48 3.22 -2.65
CA ASP A 168 -17.55 2.43 -2.07
C ASP A 168 -17.04 1.44 -1.00
N ASP A 169 -17.98 0.92 -0.22
CA ASP A 169 -17.74 -0.06 0.85
C ASP A 169 -16.58 0.37 1.78
N LEU A 170 -15.55 -0.48 1.95
CA LEU A 170 -14.41 -0.20 2.83
C LEU A 170 -13.60 1.05 2.45
N PHE A 171 -13.71 1.54 1.20
CA PHE A 171 -13.05 2.78 0.78
C PHE A 171 -13.79 4.04 1.20
N LYS A 172 -15.00 3.93 1.77
CA LYS A 172 -15.68 5.04 2.45
C LYS A 172 -15.19 5.23 3.89
N ALA A 173 -13.88 5.26 4.11
CA ALA A 173 -13.28 5.24 5.44
C ALA A 173 -13.41 6.56 6.24
N VAL A 174 -13.64 7.71 5.60
CA VAL A 174 -13.74 9.01 6.30
C VAL A 174 -15.14 9.16 6.89
N LEU A 175 -15.26 9.05 8.22
CA LEU A 175 -16.54 9.10 8.93
C LEU A 175 -17.07 10.52 9.11
N LYS A 176 -16.17 11.44 9.47
CA LYS A 176 -16.45 12.86 9.60
C LYS A 176 -15.18 13.69 9.45
N SER A 177 -15.34 14.94 9.04
CA SER A 177 -14.24 15.90 8.95
C SER A 177 -14.72 17.31 9.29
N ASP A 178 -13.82 18.13 9.81
CA ASP A 178 -14.01 19.58 9.87
C ASP A 178 -14.07 20.19 8.45
N ILE A 179 -14.86 21.24 8.26
CA ILE A 179 -14.96 22.00 7.01
C ILE A 179 -13.66 22.70 6.62
N ASP A 180 -12.84 23.08 7.61
CA ASP A 180 -11.58 23.76 7.35
C ASP A 180 -10.44 22.77 7.00
N GLY A 181 -10.72 21.46 7.04
CA GLY A 181 -9.76 20.42 6.65
C GLY A 181 -8.63 20.21 7.66
N ASN A 182 -8.85 20.57 8.93
CA ASN A 182 -7.85 20.42 9.99
C ASN A 182 -7.88 19.03 10.64
N THR A 183 -9.09 18.50 10.86
CA THR A 183 -9.31 17.24 11.57
C THR A 183 -10.28 16.33 10.83
N ALA A 184 -10.10 15.02 11.00
CA ALA A 184 -11.02 13.99 10.50
C ALA A 184 -10.98 12.75 11.38
N VAL A 185 -12.07 12.01 11.36
CA VAL A 185 -12.17 10.67 11.94
C VAL A 185 -12.22 9.67 10.80
N ILE A 186 -11.27 8.73 10.82
CA ILE A 186 -11.10 7.69 9.80
C ILE A 186 -11.33 6.34 10.45
N GLU A 187 -12.21 5.55 9.84
CA GLU A 187 -12.58 4.23 10.31
C GLU A 187 -11.44 3.22 10.12
N TRP A 188 -11.14 2.47 11.19
CA TRP A 188 -10.24 1.31 11.13
C TRP A 188 -11.05 0.01 10.98
N LYS A 189 -10.78 -0.74 9.90
CA LYS A 189 -11.42 -2.04 9.61
C LYS A 189 -10.39 -3.14 9.29
N ASP A 190 -9.31 -3.20 10.08
CA ASP A 190 -8.23 -4.17 9.93
C ASP A 190 -7.58 -4.20 8.53
N ASN A 191 -7.66 -3.09 7.80
CA ASN A 191 -7.17 -2.97 6.44
C ASN A 191 -6.35 -1.68 6.26
N TRP A 192 -5.03 -1.86 6.21
CA TRP A 192 -4.08 -0.77 6.01
C TRP A 192 -4.24 -0.05 4.67
N VAL A 193 -4.67 -0.74 3.61
CA VAL A 193 -4.86 -0.13 2.29
C VAL A 193 -5.95 0.93 2.37
N THR A 194 -7.10 0.58 2.93
CA THR A 194 -8.26 1.48 3.02
C THR A 194 -8.06 2.57 4.08
N PHE A 195 -7.40 2.25 5.19
CA PHE A 195 -7.10 3.23 6.24
C PHE A 195 -6.15 4.33 5.75
N ILE A 196 -5.03 3.95 5.12
CA ILE A 196 -4.09 4.93 4.55
C ILE A 196 -4.75 5.67 3.39
N ASP A 197 -5.60 4.99 2.61
CA ASP A 197 -6.32 5.66 1.52
C ASP A 197 -7.29 6.71 2.06
N GLY A 198 -7.98 6.44 3.18
CA GLY A 198 -8.79 7.44 3.89
C GLY A 198 -8.00 8.70 4.28
N LEU A 199 -6.75 8.54 4.73
CA LEU A 199 -5.87 9.68 4.99
C LEU A 199 -5.58 10.48 3.70
N LEU A 200 -5.32 9.80 2.59
CA LEU A 200 -5.10 10.45 1.30
C LEU A 200 -6.37 11.14 0.78
N GLN A 201 -7.54 10.51 0.91
CA GLN A 201 -8.82 11.07 0.54
C GLN A 201 -9.08 12.38 1.29
N PHE A 202 -8.79 12.42 2.59
CA PHE A 202 -8.87 13.65 3.39
C PHE A 202 -7.94 14.74 2.85
N CYS A 203 -6.66 14.42 2.58
CA CYS A 203 -5.73 15.39 1.98
C CYS A 203 -6.19 15.88 0.59
N ILE A 204 -6.78 15.02 -0.23
CA ILE A 204 -7.28 15.36 -1.56
C ILE A 204 -8.51 16.26 -1.47
N MET A 205 -9.43 15.98 -0.54
CA MET A 205 -10.66 16.74 -0.35
C MET A 205 -10.39 18.23 -0.07
N PHE A 206 -9.40 18.50 0.78
CA PHE A 206 -9.04 19.86 1.20
C PHE A 206 -7.82 20.43 0.47
N GLY A 207 -7.37 19.77 -0.60
CA GLY A 207 -6.33 20.30 -1.46
C GLY A 207 -6.79 21.55 -2.24
N ASN A 208 -5.82 22.26 -2.83
CA ASN A 208 -6.06 23.53 -3.55
C ASN A 208 -6.93 23.42 -4.81
N SER A 209 -7.34 22.22 -5.23
CA SER A 209 -8.08 21.99 -6.47
C SER A 209 -9.30 21.09 -6.22
N ARG A 210 -10.41 21.43 -6.88
CA ARG A 210 -11.59 20.56 -6.98
C ARG A 210 -11.53 19.59 -8.16
N ASN A 211 -10.46 19.63 -8.94
CA ASN A 211 -10.28 18.70 -10.05
C ASN A 211 -9.95 17.30 -9.54
N LEU A 212 -10.19 16.31 -10.40
CA LEU A 212 -9.75 14.95 -10.15
C LEU A 212 -8.22 14.89 -10.09
N CYS A 213 -7.70 14.45 -8.95
CA CYS A 213 -6.27 14.32 -8.65
C CYS A 213 -5.94 12.89 -8.21
N LEU A 214 -4.82 12.35 -8.70
CA LEU A 214 -4.28 11.08 -8.20
C LEU A 214 -2.97 11.36 -7.43
N PRO A 215 -2.65 10.58 -6.39
CA PRO A 215 -1.37 10.68 -5.72
C PRO A 215 -0.22 10.45 -6.71
N SER A 216 0.70 11.41 -6.82
CA SER A 216 1.90 11.30 -7.67
C SER A 216 3.16 10.95 -6.87
N SER A 217 3.23 11.40 -5.63
CA SER A 217 4.39 11.15 -4.76
C SER A 217 4.07 11.35 -3.28
N ILE A 218 4.76 10.62 -2.42
CA ILE A 218 4.76 10.78 -0.96
C ILE A 218 6.20 10.97 -0.52
N LYS A 219 6.50 12.12 0.08
CA LYS A 219 7.86 12.44 0.56
C LYS A 219 8.28 11.54 1.72
N LYS A 220 7.39 11.33 2.68
CA LYS A 220 7.67 10.56 3.89
C LYS A 220 6.36 10.01 4.45
N ILE A 221 6.34 8.72 4.78
CA ILE A 221 5.28 8.12 5.60
C ILE A 221 5.92 7.13 6.57
N ILE A 222 5.52 7.20 7.83
CA ILE A 222 5.96 6.29 8.89
C ILE A 222 4.74 5.48 9.30
N ILE A 223 4.87 4.17 9.33
CA ILE A 223 3.81 3.26 9.76
C ILE A 223 4.34 2.46 10.94
N ASP A 224 3.72 2.65 12.11
CA ASP A 224 4.02 1.90 13.32
C ASP A 224 2.78 1.07 13.72
N PRO A 225 2.72 -0.22 13.32
CA PRO A 225 1.57 -1.07 13.61
C PRO A 225 1.46 -1.42 15.10
N ILE A 226 2.57 -1.36 15.86
CA ILE A 226 2.59 -1.67 17.28
C ILE A 226 1.89 -0.54 18.04
N GLN A 227 2.27 0.71 17.75
CA GLN A 227 1.62 1.88 18.34
C GLN A 227 0.15 2.00 17.89
N HIS A 228 -0.13 1.77 16.60
CA HIS A 228 -1.51 1.82 16.11
C HIS A 228 -2.40 0.80 16.84
N SER A 229 -1.89 -0.42 17.04
CA SER A 229 -2.63 -1.48 17.75
C SER A 229 -2.83 -1.21 19.24
N SER A 230 -1.93 -0.48 19.90
CA SER A 230 -2.15 -0.10 21.30
C SER A 230 -3.26 0.94 21.41
N LEU A 231 -3.22 1.99 20.58
CA LEU A 231 -4.21 3.07 20.60
C LEU A 231 -5.61 2.57 20.20
N ALA A 232 -5.71 1.71 19.19
CA ALA A 232 -7.00 1.17 18.74
C ALA A 232 -7.70 0.28 19.79
N LYS A 233 -6.95 -0.32 20.73
CA LYS A 233 -7.54 -1.10 21.84
C LYS A 233 -8.06 -0.20 22.96
N ASP A 234 -7.39 0.93 23.20
CA ASP A 234 -7.77 1.88 24.23
C ASP A 234 -9.12 2.55 23.87
N GLU A 235 -9.37 2.85 22.58
CA GLU A 235 -10.64 3.41 22.10
C GLU A 235 -11.83 2.43 22.14
N GLN A 236 -11.59 1.12 22.02
CA GLN A 236 -12.66 0.11 22.12
C GLN A 236 -13.04 -0.23 23.58
N SER A 237 -12.29 0.28 24.55
CA SER A 237 -12.47 0.03 25.99
C SER A 237 -13.24 1.15 26.71
N ILE A 238 -13.75 2.13 25.96
CA ILE A 238 -14.57 3.27 26.42
C ILE A 238 -15.97 3.13 25.82
#